data_AF-A0A6G0RA92-F1
#
_entry.id   AF-A0A6G0RA92-F1
#
_cell.length_a   1.000
_cell.length_b   1.000
_cell.length_c   1.000
_cell.angle_alpha   90.00
_cell.angle_beta   90.00
_cell.angle_gamma   90.00
#
_symmetry.space_group_name_H-M   'P 1'
#
loop_
_entity.id
_entity.type
_entity.pdbx_description
1 polymer ?
#
loop_
_entity_poly.entity_id
_entity_poly.type
_entity_poly.pdbx_seq_one_letter_code
_entity_poly.pdbx_strand_id
1 'polypeptide(L)'
;MKTFACAAAAAVACLATQTAAYDETTVCPSSEIAKLLTLASDPYLSSCQSASGFSFVPPTAYPTEAQVLLMCLTSDCYSLVTDILTLQPADCVIDFGTVSINVLELADSFLPNCTALGLLA
;
A
#
# COMPACT_ATOMS: atom_id res chain seq x y z
N MET A 1 -52.42 13.08 17.22
CA MET A 1 -51.57 13.82 16.27
C MET A 1 -50.13 13.55 16.69
N LYS A 2 -49.21 12.95 15.95
CA LYS A 2 -49.13 12.42 14.58
C LYS A 2 -47.96 11.43 14.59
N THR A 3 -48.10 10.28 13.96
CA THR A 3 -47.00 9.47 13.41
C THR A 3 -46.29 10.25 12.30
N PHE A 4 -45.04 9.95 11.97
CA PHE A 4 -44.48 9.60 10.64
C PHE A 4 -42.94 9.55 10.69
N ALA A 5 -42.37 8.72 9.82
CA ALA A 5 -41.13 7.97 9.98
C ALA A 5 -39.91 8.51 9.20
N CYS A 6 -38.83 7.70 9.20
CA CYS A 6 -37.64 7.68 8.32
C CYS A 6 -36.49 8.63 8.77
N ALA A 7 -35.21 8.29 8.73
CA ALA A 7 -34.44 7.13 8.28
C ALA A 7 -32.98 7.27 8.77
N ALA A 8 -32.18 6.21 8.54
CA ALA A 8 -30.73 6.11 8.68
C ALA A 8 -30.19 6.05 10.13
N ALA A 9 -29.97 4.82 10.60
CA ALA A 9 -29.03 4.56 11.68
C ALA A 9 -27.62 4.92 11.18
N ALA A 10 -27.14 6.11 11.54
CA ALA A 10 -25.72 6.44 11.44
C ALA A 10 -24.99 5.64 12.54
N ALA A 11 -24.50 4.46 12.18
CA ALA A 11 -23.47 3.80 12.96
C ALA A 11 -22.19 4.63 12.81
N VAL A 12 -21.96 5.56 13.75
CA VAL A 12 -20.66 6.21 13.93
C VAL A 12 -19.74 5.14 14.50
N ALA A 13 -19.20 4.31 13.62
CA ALA A 13 -18.06 3.46 13.96
C ALA A 13 -16.87 4.41 14.15
N CYS A 14 -16.44 4.58 15.40
CA CYS A 14 -15.13 5.14 15.70
C CYS A 14 -14.08 4.20 15.08
N LEU A 15 -13.66 4.48 13.85
CA LEU A 15 -12.46 3.91 13.26
C LEU A 15 -11.29 4.47 14.06
N ALA A 16 -10.88 3.76 15.10
CA ALA A 16 -9.55 3.92 15.65
C ALA A 16 -8.57 3.57 14.54
N THR A 17 -8.14 4.58 13.77
CA THR A 17 -7.06 4.45 12.81
C THR A 17 -5.81 4.09 13.61
N GLN A 18 -5.51 2.79 13.66
CA GLN A 18 -4.21 2.31 14.09
C GLN A 18 -3.23 2.74 13.00
N THR A 19 -2.66 3.93 13.15
CA THR A 19 -1.47 4.29 12.38
C THR A 19 -0.34 3.46 12.97
N ALA A 20 0.07 2.40 12.26
CA ALA A 20 1.35 1.76 12.57
C ALA A 20 2.43 2.84 12.49
N ALA A 21 3.26 2.93 13.53
CA ALA A 21 4.40 3.83 13.53
C ALA A 21 5.56 3.09 12.87
N TYR A 22 5.82 3.37 11.59
CA TYR A 22 6.95 2.85 10.85
C TYR A 22 8.20 3.72 11.08
N ASP A 23 9.38 3.10 10.98
CA ASP A 23 10.65 3.81 11.08
C ASP A 23 11.03 4.48 9.76
N GLU A 24 10.73 5.77 9.67
CA GLU A 24 11.04 6.62 8.51
C GLU A 24 12.45 7.25 8.55
N THR A 25 13.32 6.81 9.46
CA THR A 25 14.64 7.43 9.69
C THR A 25 15.81 6.46 9.65
N THR A 26 15.60 5.20 10.05
CA THR A 26 16.64 4.18 10.03
C THR A 26 16.91 3.74 8.59
N VAL A 27 18.15 3.91 8.14
CA VAL A 27 18.56 3.48 6.80
C VAL A 27 18.69 1.95 6.76
N CYS A 28 18.07 1.34 5.75
CA CYS A 28 18.16 -0.10 5.55
C CYS A 28 19.58 -0.59 5.24
N PRO A 29 19.96 -1.78 5.70
CA PRO A 29 21.15 -2.45 5.20
C PRO A 29 21.00 -2.78 3.70
N SER A 30 22.10 -2.86 2.97
CA SER A 30 22.10 -3.18 1.53
C SER A 30 21.48 -4.54 1.19
N SER A 31 21.37 -5.44 2.17
CA SER A 31 20.64 -6.71 2.03
C SER A 31 19.14 -6.52 1.76
N GLU A 32 18.52 -5.42 2.21
CA GLU A 32 17.11 -5.15 1.89
C GLU A 32 16.92 -4.83 0.42
N ILE A 33 17.84 -4.06 -0.18
CA ILE A 33 17.83 -3.82 -1.63
C ILE A 33 17.94 -5.15 -2.38
N ALA A 34 18.81 -6.06 -1.93
CA ALA A 34 18.98 -7.37 -2.55
C ALA A 34 17.71 -8.23 -2.55
N LYS A 35 16.86 -8.12 -1.52
CA LYS A 35 15.55 -8.78 -1.50
C LYS A 35 14.66 -8.27 -2.63
N LEU A 36 14.65 -6.95 -2.88
CA LEU A 36 13.81 -6.33 -3.91
C LEU A 36 14.25 -6.64 -5.34
N LEU A 37 15.50 -7.08 -5.56
CA LEU A 37 15.95 -7.48 -6.90
C LEU A 37 15.11 -8.64 -7.48
N THR A 38 14.53 -9.50 -6.63
CA THR A 38 13.66 -10.58 -7.10
C THR A 38 12.37 -10.06 -7.73
N LEU A 39 11.92 -8.87 -7.29
CA LEU A 39 10.69 -8.24 -7.77
C LEU A 39 10.78 -7.86 -9.25
N ALA A 40 11.98 -7.62 -9.77
CA ALA A 40 12.17 -7.31 -11.19
C ALA A 40 11.70 -8.43 -12.14
N SER A 41 11.61 -9.67 -11.64
CA SER A 41 11.10 -10.84 -12.38
C SER A 41 9.71 -11.28 -11.92
N ASP A 42 9.06 -10.51 -11.05
CA ASP A 42 7.73 -10.80 -10.54
C ASP A 42 6.70 -10.69 -11.67
N PRO A 43 5.84 -11.70 -11.87
CA PRO A 43 4.89 -11.72 -12.99
C PRO A 43 3.82 -10.62 -12.88
N TYR A 44 3.56 -10.08 -11.69
CA TYR A 44 2.53 -9.09 -11.42
C TYR A 44 3.05 -7.65 -11.48
N LEU A 45 4.37 -7.45 -11.41
CA LEU A 45 4.99 -6.13 -11.40
C LEU A 45 4.56 -5.27 -12.59
N SER A 46 4.77 -5.75 -13.82
CA SER A 46 4.48 -4.95 -15.02
C SER A 46 2.99 -4.62 -15.14
N SER A 47 2.12 -5.56 -14.77
CA SER A 47 0.66 -5.39 -14.86
C SER A 47 0.18 -4.35 -13.85
N CYS A 48 0.60 -4.48 -12.58
CA CYS A 48 0.23 -3.53 -11.53
C CYS A 48 0.74 -2.10 -11.83
N GLN A 49 2.01 -1.96 -12.26
CA GLN A 49 2.56 -0.64 -12.61
C GLN A 49 1.81 -0.01 -13.78
N SER A 50 1.46 -0.81 -14.80
CA SER A 50 0.75 -0.30 -15.98
C SER A 50 -0.68 0.13 -15.65
N ALA A 51 -1.37 -0.61 -14.79
CA ALA A 51 -2.75 -0.32 -14.41
C ALA A 51 -2.85 0.87 -13.44
N SER A 52 -1.92 0.98 -12.50
CA SER A 52 -1.93 2.03 -11.46
C SER A 52 -1.20 3.30 -11.85
N GLY A 53 -0.20 3.20 -12.73
CA GLY A 53 0.76 4.28 -12.99
C GLY A 53 1.74 4.51 -11.84
N PHE A 54 1.77 3.66 -10.81
CA PHE A 54 2.79 3.67 -9.77
C PHE A 54 4.03 2.88 -10.21
N SER A 55 5.23 3.40 -9.95
CA SER A 55 6.49 2.71 -10.25
C SER A 55 7.03 2.10 -8.96
N PHE A 56 7.21 0.79 -8.92
CA PHE A 56 7.83 0.10 -7.79
C PHE A 56 9.35 0.01 -7.96
N VAL A 57 9.86 -0.06 -9.20
CA VAL A 57 11.28 -0.31 -9.48
C VAL A 57 11.81 0.61 -10.59
N PRO A 58 12.47 1.75 -10.26
CA PRO A 58 12.54 2.37 -8.94
C PRO A 58 11.27 3.20 -8.63
N PRO A 59 10.93 3.39 -7.35
CA PRO A 59 9.91 4.36 -6.96
C PRO A 59 10.45 5.79 -7.03
N THR A 60 9.55 6.75 -7.21
CA THR A 60 9.88 8.19 -7.22
C THR A 60 9.15 8.99 -6.13
N ALA A 61 8.14 8.39 -5.52
CA ALA A 61 7.33 8.90 -4.41
C ALA A 61 6.59 7.70 -3.77
N TYR A 62 5.89 7.92 -2.66
CA TYR A 62 4.80 7.02 -2.26
C TYR A 62 3.63 7.13 -3.24
N PRO A 63 2.78 6.09 -3.40
CA PRO A 63 1.58 6.16 -4.24
C PRO A 63 0.68 7.32 -3.84
N THR A 64 0.22 8.09 -4.82
CA THR A 64 -0.86 9.08 -4.63
C THR A 64 -2.19 8.37 -4.39
N GLU A 65 -3.18 9.08 -3.83
CA GLU A 65 -4.53 8.52 -3.61
C GLU A 65 -5.15 7.93 -4.89
N ALA A 66 -4.95 8.60 -6.03
CA ALA A 66 -5.43 8.12 -7.33
C ALA A 66 -4.72 6.82 -7.77
N GLN A 67 -3.41 6.71 -7.55
CA GLN A 67 -2.66 5.49 -7.83
C GLN A 67 -3.11 4.35 -6.89
N VAL A 68 -3.26 4.62 -5.58
CA VAL A 68 -3.78 3.65 -4.61
C VAL A 68 -5.15 3.13 -5.04
N LEU A 69 -6.07 4.02 -5.42
CA LEU A 69 -7.39 3.62 -5.94
C LEU A 69 -7.27 2.64 -7.12
N LEU A 70 -6.42 2.95 -8.10
CA LEU A 70 -6.21 2.08 -9.25
C LEU A 70 -5.53 0.76 -8.88
N MET A 71 -4.59 0.77 -7.93
CA MET A 71 -3.99 -0.45 -7.39
C MET A 71 -5.06 -1.33 -6.71
N CYS A 72 -5.93 -0.74 -5.88
CA CYS A 72 -7.02 -1.45 -5.19
C CYS A 72 -8.07 -2.05 -6.13
N LEU A 73 -8.16 -1.54 -7.37
CA LEU A 73 -9.04 -2.07 -8.42
C LEU A 73 -8.34 -3.13 -9.32
N THR A 74 -7.06 -3.42 -9.08
CA THR A 74 -6.24 -4.30 -9.92
C THR A 74 -5.79 -5.52 -9.12
N SER A 75 -6.29 -6.71 -9.46
CA SER A 75 -5.95 -7.96 -8.74
C SER A 75 -4.45 -8.24 -8.70
N ASP A 76 -3.72 -7.93 -9.78
CA ASP A 76 -2.28 -8.15 -9.86
C ASP A 76 -1.52 -7.28 -8.85
N CYS A 77 -2.05 -6.12 -8.44
CA CYS A 77 -1.44 -5.33 -7.38
C CYS A 77 -1.55 -6.02 -6.01
N TYR A 78 -2.64 -6.75 -5.74
CA TYR A 78 -2.75 -7.55 -4.51
C TYR A 78 -1.73 -8.68 -4.49
N SER A 79 -1.57 -9.39 -5.61
CA SER A 79 -0.57 -10.45 -5.74
C SER A 79 0.84 -9.88 -5.55
N LEU A 80 1.17 -8.79 -6.25
CA LEU A 80 2.47 -8.12 -6.14
C LEU A 80 2.77 -7.68 -4.70
N VAL A 81 1.82 -7.04 -4.01
CA VAL A 81 2.01 -6.61 -2.62
C VAL A 81 2.19 -7.82 -1.69
N THR A 82 1.47 -8.91 -1.93
CA THR A 82 1.65 -10.17 -1.19
C THR A 82 3.05 -10.75 -1.39
N ASP A 83 3.55 -10.71 -2.62
CA ASP A 83 4.90 -11.18 -2.95
C ASP A 83 5.96 -10.28 -2.30
N ILE A 84 5.76 -8.95 -2.25
CA ILE A 84 6.62 -8.02 -1.51
C ILE A 84 6.65 -8.36 -0.01
N LEU A 85 5.49 -8.58 0.63
CA LEU A 85 5.43 -8.94 2.06
C LEU A 85 6.10 -10.29 2.34
N THR A 86 6.08 -11.22 1.39
CA THR A 86 6.76 -12.53 1.49
C THR A 86 8.28 -12.40 1.53
N LEU A 87 8.85 -11.31 1.00
CA LEU A 87 10.28 -10.99 1.11
C LEU A 87 10.66 -10.50 2.52
N GLN A 88 9.68 -10.28 3.41
CA GLN A 88 9.87 -9.80 4.77
C GLN A 88 10.72 -8.52 4.80
N PRO A 89 10.23 -7.42 4.20
CA PRO A 89 10.93 -6.15 4.25
C PRO A 89 11.10 -5.71 5.72
N ALA A 90 12.30 -5.24 6.05
CA ALA A 90 12.54 -4.67 7.37
C ALA A 90 11.84 -3.30 7.50
N ASP A 91 11.50 -2.93 8.74
CA ASP A 91 11.00 -1.60 9.07
C ASP A 91 12.17 -0.60 9.07
N CYS A 92 12.50 -0.11 7.87
CA CYS A 92 13.59 0.83 7.61
C CYS A 92 13.39 1.49 6.25
N VAL A 93 14.14 2.55 5.99
CA VAL A 93 14.08 3.33 4.76
C VAL A 93 15.19 2.94 3.77
N ILE A 94 14.80 2.71 2.52
CA ILE A 94 15.71 2.62 1.38
C ILE A 94 15.72 3.96 0.65
N ASP A 95 16.90 4.52 0.47
CA ASP A 95 17.13 5.71 -0.35
C ASP A 95 17.30 5.31 -1.83
N PHE A 96 16.34 5.70 -2.67
CA PHE A 96 16.36 5.52 -4.13
C PHE A 96 16.88 6.76 -4.88
N GLY A 97 17.54 7.68 -4.17
CA GLY A 97 18.17 8.90 -4.68
C GLY A 97 17.25 10.11 -4.68
N THR A 98 16.05 9.99 -5.25
CA THR A 98 15.05 11.08 -5.25
C THR A 98 13.98 10.89 -4.18
N VAL A 99 13.88 9.70 -3.61
CA VAL A 99 12.87 9.34 -2.62
C VAL A 99 13.44 8.33 -1.64
N SER A 100 13.01 8.48 -0.39
CA SER A 100 13.19 7.53 0.70
C SER A 100 11.88 6.77 0.89
N ILE A 101 11.91 5.44 0.81
CA ILE A 101 10.72 4.59 0.97
C ILE A 101 10.98 3.54 2.05
N ASN A 102 10.08 3.44 3.01
CA ASN A 102 9.92 2.26 3.84
C ASN A 102 9.06 1.23 3.10
N VAL A 103 9.66 0.12 2.69
CA VAL A 103 8.97 -0.89 1.87
C VAL A 103 7.94 -1.67 2.68
N LEU A 104 8.19 -1.87 3.98
CA LEU A 104 7.22 -2.50 4.86
C LEU A 104 5.99 -1.62 5.01
N GLU A 105 6.17 -0.32 5.27
CA GLU A 105 5.06 0.65 5.30
C GLU A 105 4.27 0.65 3.99
N LEU A 106 4.97 0.76 2.85
CA LEU A 106 4.35 0.80 1.53
C LEU A 106 3.46 -0.44 1.29
N ALA A 107 3.96 -1.62 1.63
CA ALA A 107 3.25 -2.88 1.38
C ALA A 107 2.13 -3.13 2.40
N ASP A 108 2.39 -2.93 3.69
CA ASP A 108 1.44 -3.26 4.76
C ASP A 108 0.30 -2.22 4.86
N SER A 109 0.52 -0.99 4.39
CA SER A 109 -0.54 0.03 4.27
C SER A 109 -1.51 -0.21 3.12
N PHE A 110 -1.19 -1.08 2.15
CA PHE A 110 -2.01 -1.29 0.95
C PHE A 110 -3.44 -1.76 1.28
N LEU A 111 -3.58 -2.86 2.04
CA LEU A 111 -4.90 -3.40 2.40
C LEU A 111 -5.73 -2.43 3.27
N PRO A 112 -5.16 -1.79 4.32
CA PRO A 112 -5.84 -0.73 5.05
C PRO A 112 -6.33 0.41 4.15
N ASN A 113 -5.53 0.85 3.19
CA ASN A 113 -5.91 1.90 2.25
C ASN A 113 -7.07 1.45 1.34
N CYS A 114 -7.02 0.23 0.78
CA CYS A 114 -8.13 -0.30 -0.01
C CYS A 114 -9.41 -0.47 0.82
N THR A 115 -9.27 -0.86 2.10
CA THR A 115 -10.38 -0.95 3.04
C THR A 115 -11.02 0.41 3.30
N ALA A 116 -10.21 1.44 3.52
CA ALA A 116 -10.68 2.81 3.75
C ALA A 116 -11.45 3.36 2.54
N LEU A 117 -11.12 2.89 1.33
CA LEU A 117 -11.84 3.22 0.09
C LEU A 117 -13.10 2.35 -0.14
N GLY A 118 -13.34 1.34 0.69
CA GLY A 118 -14.46 0.39 0.54
C GLY A 118 -14.26 -0.61 -0.60
N LEU A 119 -13.01 -0.90 -0.98
CA LEU A 119 -12.63 -1.69 -2.15
C LEU A 119 -11.93 -3.01 -1.81
N LEU A 120 -12.15 -3.55 -0.62
CA LEU A 120 -11.70 -4.92 -0.32
C LEU A 120 -12.35 -5.89 -1.31
N ALA A 121 -11.52 -6.55 -2.11
CA ALA A 121 -11.88 -7.67 -2.98
C ALA A 121 -11.97 -8.97 -2.19
#